data_AF-A0A8H7Z708-F1
#
_entry.id   AF-A0A8H7Z708-F1
#
_cell.length_a   1.000
_cell.length_b   1.000
_cell.length_c   1.000
_cell.angle_alpha   90.00
_cell.angle_beta   90.00
_cell.angle_gamma   90.00
#
_symmetry.space_group_name_H-M   'P 1'
#
loop_
_entity.id
_entity.type
_entity.pdbx_description
1 polymer ?
#
loop_
_entity_poly.entity_id
_entity_poly.type
_entity_poly.pdbx_seq_one_letter_code
_entity_poly.pdbx_strand_id
1 'polypeptide(L)'
;MLLLLTLSPTQASVSPTTLVLFVESCNMANDRSLWRNIHIYNASDQTLLAGHCQSGSMTEENLFFTLKHILLVADQPWTLRHRASGRAILSSNNRAETGDYDVHCDEAIRLTDEAWVARVMSHSESGRENSFRNGIRSRDGRCVISGLVNLLAPHRWTGFEAAHIFPLEKETLWGQFGYGRWIANTEGASGINSTQNGLLMSSHLHTCFDQYLFSVNPDNDYKITTFVPDTWGIDGRVLDPVCRDPNSPDCVSDNLLRWHFRQSVLANMRGAGEPIFETDFPPGTDMMGTLVDEPYGKERFEMEIESRLRSAIRD
;
A
#
# COMPACT_ATOMS: atom_id res chain seq x y z
N MET A 1 -17.01 52.48 17.39
CA MET A 1 -15.97 51.43 17.29
C MET A 1 -16.32 50.59 16.09
N LEU A 2 -15.38 50.48 15.15
CA LEU A 2 -15.48 49.95 13.77
C LEU A 2 -16.32 50.76 12.76
N LEU A 3 -15.59 51.37 11.83
CA LEU A 3 -16.02 52.11 10.65
C LEU A 3 -16.38 51.09 9.54
N LEU A 4 -17.58 51.19 8.96
CA LEU A 4 -17.83 50.65 7.62
C LEU A 4 -17.23 51.64 6.61
N LEU A 5 -16.24 51.19 5.84
CA LEU A 5 -15.83 51.83 4.59
C LEU A 5 -15.89 50.81 3.46
N THR A 6 -16.81 51.07 2.55
CA THR A 6 -16.95 50.46 1.22
C THR A 6 -15.72 50.78 0.37
N LEU A 7 -15.15 49.77 -0.29
CA LEU A 7 -14.20 49.97 -1.40
C LEU A 7 -14.62 49.12 -2.61
N SER A 8 -14.72 49.83 -3.74
CA SER A 8 -15.07 49.37 -5.09
C SER A 8 -13.98 48.49 -5.73
N PRO A 9 -14.27 47.77 -6.84
CA PRO A 9 -13.37 46.78 -7.40
C PRO A 9 -12.34 47.45 -8.33
N THR A 10 -11.07 47.40 -7.97
CA THR A 10 -9.97 47.71 -8.90
C THR A 10 -9.46 46.42 -9.54
N GLN A 11 -9.55 46.40 -10.86
CA GLN A 11 -8.92 45.42 -11.75
C GLN A 11 -7.44 45.24 -11.41
N ALA A 12 -7.06 44.06 -10.96
CA ALA A 12 -5.70 43.56 -11.05
C ALA A 12 -5.69 42.45 -12.10
N SER A 13 -5.25 42.80 -13.31
CA SER A 13 -4.99 41.84 -14.37
C SER A 13 -3.81 40.94 -13.94
N VAL A 14 -4.13 39.72 -13.50
CA VAL A 14 -3.12 38.69 -13.30
C VAL A 14 -2.62 38.27 -14.69
N SER A 15 -1.31 38.38 -14.91
CA SER A 15 -0.67 37.97 -16.16
C SER A 15 -0.96 36.48 -16.44
N PRO A 16 -1.23 36.07 -17.69
CA PRO A 16 -1.41 34.66 -18.06
C PRO A 16 -0.22 33.79 -17.61
N THR A 17 0.99 34.37 -17.54
CA THR A 17 2.21 33.67 -17.14
C THR A 17 2.23 33.28 -15.65
N THR A 18 1.51 34.00 -14.79
CA THR A 18 1.39 33.68 -13.35
C THR A 18 0.34 32.59 -13.12
N LEU A 19 -0.65 32.47 -14.00
CA LEU A 19 -1.61 31.36 -13.97
C LEU A 19 -0.97 30.05 -14.44
N VAL A 20 -0.05 30.08 -15.41
CA VAL A 20 0.67 28.88 -15.88
C VAL A 20 1.54 28.28 -14.77
N LEU A 21 2.19 29.11 -13.93
CA LEU A 21 2.98 28.61 -12.80
C LEU A 21 2.14 27.97 -11.68
N PHE A 22 0.86 28.33 -11.56
CA PHE A 22 -0.06 27.69 -10.60
C PHE A 22 -0.74 26.44 -11.17
N VAL A 23 -0.93 26.36 -12.50
CA VAL A 23 -1.52 25.18 -13.16
C VAL A 23 -0.49 24.07 -13.37
N GLU A 24 0.80 24.40 -13.52
CA GLU A 24 1.89 23.40 -13.54
C GLU A 24 2.13 22.72 -12.19
N SER A 25 1.53 23.22 -11.10
CA SER A 25 1.59 22.60 -9.77
C SER A 25 0.46 21.60 -9.50
N CYS A 26 -0.52 21.47 -10.40
CA CYS A 26 -1.71 20.63 -10.20
C CYS A 26 -1.66 19.30 -10.95
N ASN A 27 -0.54 18.96 -11.57
CA ASN A 27 -0.32 17.68 -12.24
C ASN A 27 0.91 16.94 -11.68
N MET A 28 1.18 17.10 -10.38
CA MET A 28 2.00 16.14 -9.67
C MET A 28 1.11 14.92 -9.45
N ALA A 29 1.28 13.87 -10.24
CA ALA A 29 0.85 12.53 -9.81
C ALA A 29 1.30 12.38 -8.34
N ASN A 30 0.40 11.93 -7.46
CA ASN A 30 0.71 11.72 -6.03
C ASN A 30 1.92 10.76 -5.94
N ASP A 31 3.12 11.33 -5.86
CA ASP A 31 4.36 10.57 -5.93
C ASP A 31 4.69 10.05 -4.54
N ARG A 32 4.85 8.72 -4.43
CA ARG A 32 5.23 8.04 -3.19
C ARG A 32 6.57 8.54 -2.63
N SER A 33 7.39 9.19 -3.45
CA SER A 33 8.64 9.79 -3.03
C SER A 33 8.47 10.97 -2.06
N LEU A 34 7.33 11.68 -2.10
CA LEU A 34 7.12 12.94 -1.38
C LEU A 34 7.28 12.83 0.14
N TRP A 35 6.95 11.67 0.72
CA TRP A 35 6.97 11.49 2.17
C TRP A 35 8.22 10.78 2.69
N ARG A 36 9.14 10.41 1.81
CA ARG A 36 10.32 9.63 2.20
C ARG A 36 11.28 10.51 3.00
N ASN A 37 11.78 9.94 4.09
CA ASN A 37 12.78 10.56 4.95
C ASN A 37 13.97 9.61 5.20
N ILE A 38 13.93 8.42 4.60
CA ILE A 38 15.06 7.51 4.40
C ILE A 38 15.27 7.37 2.90
N HIS A 39 16.50 7.58 2.45
CA HIS A 39 16.90 7.39 1.04
C HIS A 39 18.11 6.47 0.97
N ILE A 40 18.09 5.54 0.02
CA ILE A 40 19.13 4.53 -0.16
C ILE A 40 19.73 4.71 -1.55
N TYR A 41 21.03 4.96 -1.60
CA TYR A 41 21.77 5.21 -2.82
C TYR A 41 22.79 4.11 -3.09
N ASN A 42 23.12 3.89 -4.36
CA ASN A 42 24.32 3.18 -4.73
C ASN A 42 25.53 4.08 -4.41
N ALA A 43 26.45 3.61 -3.57
CA ALA A 43 27.61 4.40 -3.16
C ALA A 43 28.51 4.79 -4.34
N SER A 44 28.57 3.96 -5.39
CA SER A 44 29.50 4.13 -6.52
C SER A 44 29.10 5.24 -7.49
N ASP A 45 27.80 5.36 -7.81
CA ASP A 45 27.29 6.28 -8.83
C ASP A 45 26.21 7.26 -8.30
N GLN A 46 25.85 7.16 -7.01
CA GLN A 46 24.85 7.98 -6.35
C GLN A 46 23.43 7.84 -6.92
N THR A 47 23.14 6.75 -7.64
CA THR A 47 21.79 6.43 -8.10
C THR A 47 20.89 6.12 -6.91
N LEU A 48 19.69 6.70 -6.87
CA LEU A 48 18.66 6.35 -5.89
C LEU A 48 18.15 4.93 -6.16
N LEU A 49 18.43 4.02 -5.23
CA LEU A 49 17.98 2.64 -5.30
C LEU A 49 16.62 2.47 -4.63
N ALA A 50 16.44 3.07 -3.46
CA ALA A 50 15.21 2.93 -2.70
C ALA A 50 14.95 4.09 -1.75
N GLY A 51 13.74 4.16 -1.19
CA GLY A 51 13.48 5.04 -0.06
C GLY A 51 12.29 4.58 0.77
N HIS A 52 12.10 5.19 1.94
CA HIS A 52 11.05 4.81 2.88
C HIS A 52 10.61 6.03 3.72
N CYS A 53 9.34 6.06 4.09
CA CYS A 53 8.83 6.97 5.11
C CYS A 53 8.94 6.31 6.48
N GLN A 54 10.01 6.60 7.21
CA GLN A 54 10.16 6.20 8.60
C GLN A 54 9.16 6.95 9.48
N SER A 55 8.14 6.24 9.96
CA SER A 55 7.12 6.73 10.89
C SER A 55 7.35 6.34 12.35
N GLY A 56 8.43 5.61 12.64
CA GLY A 56 8.89 5.27 13.99
C GLY A 56 9.15 3.79 14.21
N SER A 57 8.52 2.91 13.41
CA SER A 57 8.56 1.47 13.65
C SER A 57 9.59 0.69 12.82
N MET A 58 10.13 1.28 11.75
CA MET A 58 11.10 0.62 10.88
C MET A 58 12.44 0.47 11.61
N THR A 59 12.88 -0.77 11.80
CA THR A 59 14.17 -1.09 12.42
C THR A 59 15.27 -1.25 11.38
N GLU A 60 16.52 -1.18 11.82
CA GLU A 60 17.68 -1.46 10.98
C GLU A 60 17.64 -2.87 10.38
N GLU A 61 17.26 -3.86 11.19
CA GLU A 61 17.06 -5.24 10.75
C GLU A 61 16.00 -5.33 9.65
N ASN A 62 14.81 -4.74 9.84
CA ASN A 62 13.73 -4.82 8.86
C ASN A 62 14.06 -4.03 7.59
N LEU A 63 14.74 -2.89 7.69
CA LEU A 63 15.21 -2.12 6.53
C LEU A 63 16.23 -2.95 5.73
N PHE A 64 17.23 -3.52 6.40
CA PHE A 64 18.25 -4.34 5.75
C PHE A 64 17.65 -5.60 5.12
N PHE A 65 16.74 -6.28 5.82
CA PHE A 65 15.99 -7.44 5.30
C PHE A 65 15.20 -7.07 4.04
N THR A 66 14.46 -5.97 4.08
CA THR A 66 13.65 -5.48 2.95
C THR A 66 14.52 -5.20 1.72
N LEU A 67 15.65 -4.51 1.91
CA LEU A 67 16.60 -4.26 0.84
C LEU A 67 17.16 -5.56 0.28
N LYS A 68 17.60 -6.49 1.14
CA LYS A 68 18.27 -7.73 0.74
C LYS A 68 17.37 -8.74 0.05
N HIS A 69 16.13 -8.88 0.51
CA HIS A 69 15.25 -9.97 0.08
C HIS A 69 14.18 -9.53 -0.92
N ILE A 70 13.94 -8.23 -1.05
CA ILE A 70 12.90 -7.70 -1.94
C ILE A 70 13.50 -6.82 -3.03
N LEU A 71 14.28 -5.79 -2.66
CA LEU A 71 14.60 -4.70 -3.60
C LEU A 71 15.91 -4.88 -4.37
N LEU A 72 16.97 -5.35 -3.71
CA LEU A 72 18.31 -5.36 -4.26
C LEU A 72 18.70 -6.75 -4.74
N VAL A 73 19.23 -6.81 -5.96
CA VAL A 73 19.84 -8.00 -6.53
C VAL A 73 21.33 -7.72 -6.70
N ALA A 74 22.16 -8.53 -6.05
CA ALA A 74 23.61 -8.45 -6.10
C ALA A 74 24.20 -9.86 -6.06
N ASP A 75 25.24 -10.10 -6.86
CA ASP A 75 25.95 -11.38 -6.91
C ASP A 75 26.97 -11.52 -5.77
N GLN A 76 27.35 -10.39 -5.14
CA GLN A 76 28.27 -10.32 -4.02
C GLN A 76 27.60 -9.75 -2.76
N PRO A 77 28.18 -10.03 -1.58
CA PRO A 77 27.79 -9.35 -0.36
C PRO A 77 27.92 -7.82 -0.51
N TRP A 78 27.00 -7.10 0.10
CA TRP A 78 27.01 -5.65 0.16
C TRP A 78 26.81 -5.18 1.61
N THR A 79 27.19 -3.95 1.87
CA THR A 79 27.02 -3.31 3.19
C THR A 79 26.20 -2.05 3.06
N LEU A 80 25.41 -1.74 4.10
CA LEU A 80 24.66 -0.50 4.20
C LEU A 80 25.37 0.42 5.19
N ARG A 81 25.54 1.69 4.85
CA ARG A 81 26.09 2.69 5.75
C ARG A 81 25.17 3.89 5.83
N HIS A 82 24.93 4.40 7.03
CA HIS A 82 24.27 5.70 7.18
C HIS A 82 25.27 6.81 6.84
N ARG A 83 24.93 7.65 5.86
CA ARG A 83 25.84 8.63 5.27
C ARG A 83 26.31 9.67 6.28
N ALA A 84 25.40 10.22 7.08
CA ALA A 84 25.71 11.31 7.99
C ALA A 84 26.64 10.88 9.15
N SER A 85 26.46 9.66 9.67
CA SER A 85 27.28 9.15 10.77
C SER A 85 28.45 8.27 10.33
N GLY A 86 28.48 7.84 9.06
CA GLY A 86 29.43 6.86 8.53
C GLY A 86 29.25 5.45 9.11
N ARG A 87 28.22 5.23 9.93
CA ARG A 87 28.00 4.00 10.68
C ARG A 87 27.52 2.90 9.74
N ALA A 88 28.18 1.74 9.80
CA ALA A 88 27.68 0.53 9.17
C ALA A 88 26.41 0.06 9.87
N ILE A 89 25.37 -0.20 9.09
CA ILE A 89 24.12 -0.75 9.59
C ILE A 89 24.27 -2.26 9.68
N LEU A 90 24.06 -2.77 10.89
CA LEU A 90 24.06 -4.19 11.20
C LEU A 90 22.62 -4.58 11.57
N SER A 91 22.33 -5.88 11.53
CA SER A 91 21.01 -6.37 11.98
C SER A 91 20.81 -6.00 13.45
N SER A 92 19.84 -5.14 13.72
CA SER A 92 19.50 -4.70 15.06
C SER A 92 18.05 -4.24 15.14
N ASN A 93 17.48 -4.33 16.35
CA ASN A 93 16.15 -3.80 16.66
C ASN A 93 16.14 -2.29 16.90
N ASN A 94 17.27 -1.60 16.70
CA ASN A 94 17.29 -0.15 16.77
C ASN A 94 16.44 0.42 15.63
N ARG A 95 15.77 1.52 15.91
CA ARG A 95 15.06 2.28 14.88
C ARG A 95 16.04 2.75 13.82
N ALA A 96 15.71 2.55 12.55
CA ALA A 96 16.49 3.11 11.46
C ALA A 96 16.41 4.65 11.52
N GLU A 97 17.57 5.29 11.55
CA GLU A 97 17.67 6.75 11.53
C GLU A 97 17.11 7.33 10.21
N THR A 98 16.57 8.54 10.27
CA THR A 98 16.20 9.26 9.04
C THR A 98 17.45 9.82 8.37
N GLY A 99 17.45 9.88 7.05
CA GLY A 99 18.54 10.43 6.26
C GLY A 99 18.96 9.52 5.12
N ASP A 100 20.15 9.77 4.62
CA ASP A 100 20.69 9.06 3.47
C ASP A 100 21.53 7.86 3.92
N TYR A 101 21.40 6.79 3.14
CA TYR A 101 22.16 5.57 3.29
C TYR A 101 22.86 5.23 1.97
N ASP A 102 24.06 4.69 2.08
CA ASP A 102 24.87 4.27 0.95
C ASP A 102 25.04 2.75 0.98
N VAL A 103 24.69 2.10 -0.13
CA VAL A 103 24.95 0.69 -0.37
C VAL A 103 26.31 0.55 -1.04
N HIS A 104 27.24 -0.13 -0.36
CA HIS A 104 28.55 -0.45 -0.89
C HIS A 104 28.60 -1.91 -1.30
N CYS A 105 28.90 -2.16 -2.58
CA CYS A 105 29.14 -3.46 -3.17
C CYS A 105 30.38 -3.38 -4.07
N ASP A 106 31.18 -4.42 -4.11
CA ASP A 106 32.40 -4.48 -4.95
C ASP A 106 32.05 -4.69 -6.43
N GLU A 107 30.87 -5.26 -6.70
CA GLU A 107 30.34 -5.50 -8.04
C GLU A 107 29.03 -4.73 -8.27
N ALA A 108 28.40 -4.96 -9.42
CA ALA A 108 27.15 -4.31 -9.78
C ALA A 108 26.03 -4.70 -8.81
N ILE A 109 25.35 -3.69 -8.29
CA ILE A 109 24.09 -3.83 -7.57
C ILE A 109 22.97 -3.25 -8.42
N ARG A 110 21.85 -3.97 -8.52
CA ARG A 110 20.70 -3.54 -9.30
C ARG A 110 19.42 -3.69 -8.51
N LEU A 111 18.40 -2.94 -8.93
CA LEU A 111 17.04 -3.16 -8.45
C LEU A 111 16.46 -4.43 -9.06
N THR A 112 15.56 -5.06 -8.31
CA THR A 112 14.71 -6.13 -8.80
C THR A 112 13.85 -5.66 -9.97
N ASP A 113 13.76 -6.48 -11.00
CA ASP A 113 12.89 -6.35 -12.16
C ASP A 113 11.50 -6.98 -11.93
N GLU A 114 11.24 -7.48 -10.72
CA GLU A 114 9.93 -8.04 -10.34
C GLU A 114 8.81 -7.03 -10.57
N ALA A 115 7.79 -7.43 -11.33
CA ALA A 115 6.63 -6.59 -11.56
C ALA A 115 5.88 -6.33 -10.25
N TRP A 116 5.47 -5.08 -10.05
CA TRP A 116 4.47 -4.74 -9.05
C TRP A 116 3.07 -4.98 -9.65
N VAL A 117 2.14 -5.44 -8.82
CA VAL A 117 0.76 -5.71 -9.20
C VAL A 117 -0.10 -4.51 -8.82
N ALA A 118 -0.50 -3.75 -9.84
CA ALA A 118 -1.46 -2.66 -9.67
C ALA A 118 -2.80 -3.15 -9.11
N ARG A 119 -3.38 -2.35 -8.21
CA ARG A 119 -4.66 -2.63 -7.55
C ARG A 119 -5.57 -1.41 -7.62
N VAL A 120 -6.84 -1.64 -7.93
CA VAL A 120 -7.91 -0.64 -7.84
C VAL A 120 -8.50 -0.70 -6.44
N MET A 121 -9.02 0.42 -5.93
CA MET A 121 -9.76 0.44 -4.68
C MET A 121 -10.97 -0.49 -4.79
N SER A 122 -10.98 -1.53 -3.99
CA SER A 122 -12.10 -2.45 -3.88
C SER A 122 -13.00 -1.97 -2.75
N HIS A 123 -14.28 -1.70 -3.05
CA HIS A 123 -15.27 -1.42 -2.03
C HIS A 123 -16.11 -2.66 -1.75
N SER A 124 -16.48 -2.82 -0.49
CA SER A 124 -17.44 -3.84 -0.06
C SER A 124 -18.82 -3.60 -0.69
N GLU A 125 -19.03 -3.99 -1.95
CA GLU A 125 -20.34 -3.83 -2.56
C GLU A 125 -21.37 -4.72 -1.85
N SER A 126 -22.40 -4.07 -1.31
CA SER A 126 -23.45 -4.73 -0.55
C SER A 126 -24.25 -5.65 -1.46
N GLY A 127 -23.93 -6.95 -1.42
CA GLY A 127 -24.70 -7.99 -2.11
C GLY A 127 -23.86 -9.14 -2.67
N ARG A 128 -22.54 -8.94 -2.81
CA ARG A 128 -21.75 -9.68 -3.80
C ARG A 128 -21.08 -10.99 -3.42
N GLU A 129 -21.02 -11.37 -2.14
CA GLU A 129 -20.73 -12.77 -1.75
C GLU A 129 -20.87 -12.89 -0.23
N ASN A 130 -21.94 -13.53 0.21
CA ASN A 130 -22.26 -13.58 1.63
C ASN A 130 -21.25 -14.41 2.42
N SER A 131 -20.64 -15.46 1.86
CA SER A 131 -19.76 -16.37 2.61
C SER A 131 -18.42 -15.73 3.02
N PHE A 132 -17.65 -15.15 2.09
CA PHE A 132 -16.37 -14.50 2.40
C PHE A 132 -16.55 -13.40 3.44
N ARG A 133 -17.46 -12.46 3.15
CA ARG A 133 -17.72 -11.32 4.03
C ARG A 133 -18.23 -11.76 5.40
N ASN A 134 -19.15 -12.73 5.47
CA ASN A 134 -19.68 -13.21 6.74
C ASN A 134 -18.62 -14.02 7.52
N GLY A 135 -17.78 -14.79 6.84
CA GLY A 135 -16.66 -15.51 7.43
C GLY A 135 -15.66 -14.56 8.08
N ILE A 136 -15.21 -13.54 7.34
CA ILE A 136 -14.31 -12.51 7.86
C ILE A 136 -14.93 -11.78 9.07
N ARG A 137 -16.20 -11.37 8.95
CA ARG A 137 -16.93 -10.70 10.04
C ARG A 137 -17.05 -11.58 11.28
N SER A 138 -17.34 -12.87 11.10
CA SER A 138 -17.46 -13.84 12.18
C SER A 138 -16.12 -14.14 12.84
N ARG A 139 -15.03 -14.21 12.05
CA ARG A 139 -13.68 -14.44 12.56
C ARG A 139 -13.15 -13.23 13.32
N ASP A 140 -13.26 -12.04 12.73
CA ASP A 140 -12.51 -10.88 13.21
C ASP A 140 -13.28 -10.04 14.24
N GLY A 141 -14.55 -9.74 13.96
CA GLY A 141 -15.43 -8.94 14.84
C GLY A 141 -14.98 -7.49 15.14
N ARG A 142 -13.81 -7.07 14.66
CA ARG A 142 -13.18 -5.75 14.88
C ARG A 142 -12.29 -5.40 13.69
N CYS A 143 -11.85 -4.15 13.61
CA CYS A 143 -10.78 -3.80 12.70
C CYS A 143 -9.47 -4.41 13.21
N VAL A 144 -8.91 -5.40 12.51
CA VAL A 144 -7.71 -6.12 12.94
C VAL A 144 -6.42 -5.32 12.78
N ILE A 145 -6.49 -4.18 12.09
CA ILE A 145 -5.39 -3.23 11.91
C ILE A 145 -5.35 -2.22 13.07
N SER A 146 -6.47 -1.53 13.35
CA SER A 146 -6.55 -0.50 14.38
C SER A 146 -7.01 -1.02 15.75
N GLY A 147 -7.47 -2.27 15.84
CA GLY A 147 -8.10 -2.84 17.03
C GLY A 147 -9.49 -2.27 17.36
N LEU A 148 -10.05 -1.39 16.51
CA LEU A 148 -11.35 -0.77 16.76
C LEU A 148 -12.45 -1.83 16.77
N VAL A 149 -13.06 -2.05 17.93
CA VAL A 149 -14.15 -3.01 18.13
C VAL A 149 -15.44 -2.49 17.50
N ASN A 150 -16.14 -3.32 16.74
CA ASN A 150 -17.46 -2.98 16.24
C ASN A 150 -18.54 -3.30 17.29
N LEU A 151 -18.90 -2.31 18.10
CA LEU A 151 -19.92 -2.45 19.15
C LEU A 151 -21.34 -2.71 18.61
N LEU A 152 -21.57 -2.51 17.30
CA LEU A 152 -22.87 -2.75 16.68
C LEU A 152 -22.97 -4.15 16.05
N ALA A 153 -21.89 -4.94 16.08
CA ALA A 153 -21.91 -6.32 15.62
C ALA A 153 -22.84 -7.19 16.51
N PRO A 154 -23.43 -8.27 15.96
CA PRO A 154 -23.43 -8.65 14.55
C PRO A 154 -24.47 -7.89 13.70
N HIS A 155 -25.26 -6.99 14.30
CA HIS A 155 -26.44 -6.36 13.70
C HIS A 155 -26.11 -5.31 12.63
N ARG A 156 -25.01 -4.56 12.81
CA ARG A 156 -24.57 -3.52 11.87
C ARG A 156 -23.06 -3.54 11.71
N TRP A 157 -22.63 -3.43 10.45
CA TRP A 157 -21.22 -3.44 10.03
C TRP A 157 -20.80 -2.15 9.34
N THR A 158 -21.63 -1.11 9.40
CA THR A 158 -21.35 0.20 8.81
C THR A 158 -19.97 0.70 9.25
N GLY A 159 -19.15 1.13 8.29
CA GLY A 159 -17.80 1.59 8.52
C GLY A 159 -16.73 0.49 8.58
N PHE A 160 -17.11 -0.80 8.54
CA PHE A 160 -16.21 -1.94 8.50
C PHE A 160 -16.36 -2.75 7.21
N GLU A 161 -15.23 -3.13 6.64
CA GLU A 161 -15.12 -3.77 5.33
C GLU A 161 -14.25 -5.02 5.40
N ALA A 162 -14.68 -6.05 4.69
CA ALA A 162 -13.90 -7.27 4.52
C ALA A 162 -13.00 -7.06 3.30
N ALA A 163 -11.73 -6.81 3.56
CA ALA A 163 -10.72 -6.53 2.55
C ALA A 163 -10.05 -7.81 2.11
N HIS A 164 -9.94 -8.03 0.80
CA HIS A 164 -9.06 -9.08 0.28
C HIS A 164 -7.59 -8.66 0.41
N ILE A 165 -6.72 -9.60 0.78
CA ILE A 165 -5.26 -9.40 0.83
C ILE A 165 -4.69 -9.44 -0.58
N PHE A 166 -4.98 -10.52 -1.31
CA PHE A 166 -4.74 -10.60 -2.75
C PHE A 166 -5.98 -10.11 -3.50
N PRO A 167 -5.85 -9.15 -4.43
CA PRO A 167 -6.99 -8.51 -5.08
C PRO A 167 -7.80 -9.48 -5.93
N LEU A 168 -9.13 -9.39 -5.81
CA LEU A 168 -10.07 -10.25 -6.51
C LEU A 168 -10.01 -10.04 -8.03
N GLU A 169 -9.76 -8.80 -8.46
CA GLU A 169 -9.63 -8.41 -9.87
C GLU A 169 -8.46 -9.12 -10.56
N LYS A 170 -7.50 -9.64 -9.80
CA LYS A 170 -6.34 -10.37 -10.32
C LYS A 170 -6.53 -11.89 -10.29
N GLU A 171 -7.77 -12.38 -10.37
CA GLU A 171 -8.08 -13.83 -10.39
C GLU A 171 -7.33 -14.59 -11.50
N THR A 172 -7.11 -13.97 -12.66
CA THR A 172 -6.31 -14.58 -13.74
C THR A 172 -4.88 -14.84 -13.28
N LEU A 173 -4.26 -13.86 -12.61
CA LEU A 173 -2.92 -13.97 -12.03
C LEU A 173 -2.89 -15.03 -10.92
N TRP A 174 -3.92 -15.05 -10.07
CA TRP A 174 -4.12 -16.05 -9.02
C TRP A 174 -4.10 -17.48 -9.57
N GLY A 175 -4.86 -17.72 -10.65
CA GLY A 175 -4.90 -19.01 -11.32
C GLY A 175 -3.58 -19.35 -12.02
N GLN A 176 -3.02 -18.41 -12.79
CA GLN A 176 -1.78 -18.60 -13.56
C GLN A 176 -0.60 -19.02 -12.68
N PHE A 177 -0.43 -18.37 -11.53
CA PHE A 177 0.67 -18.63 -10.61
C PHE A 177 0.32 -19.64 -9.51
N GLY A 178 -0.91 -20.17 -9.51
CA GLY A 178 -1.37 -21.19 -8.58
C GLY A 178 -1.35 -20.72 -7.13
N TYR A 179 -1.73 -19.47 -6.85
CA TYR A 179 -1.74 -18.90 -5.50
C TYR A 179 -2.80 -19.53 -4.58
N GLY A 180 -3.78 -20.25 -5.15
CA GLY A 180 -4.71 -21.09 -4.39
C GLY A 180 -4.03 -22.09 -3.45
N ARG A 181 -2.79 -22.53 -3.74
CA ARG A 181 -2.00 -23.40 -2.86
C ARG A 181 -1.68 -22.80 -1.47
N TRP A 182 -1.85 -21.49 -1.31
CA TRP A 182 -1.62 -20.78 -0.05
C TRP A 182 -2.84 -20.77 0.86
N ILE A 183 -3.94 -21.37 0.43
CA ILE A 183 -5.16 -21.54 1.20
C ILE A 183 -5.27 -23.00 1.67
N ALA A 184 -5.46 -23.22 2.96
CA ALA A 184 -5.49 -24.58 3.52
C ALA A 184 -6.79 -25.35 3.20
N ASN A 185 -7.93 -24.66 3.02
CA ASN A 185 -9.26 -25.29 2.89
C ASN A 185 -9.84 -25.17 1.48
N THR A 186 -9.05 -25.37 0.42
CA THR A 186 -9.58 -25.36 -0.94
C THR A 186 -10.16 -26.72 -1.29
N GLU A 187 -11.46 -26.92 -1.04
CA GLU A 187 -12.21 -28.10 -1.53
C GLU A 187 -12.46 -28.02 -3.05
N GLY A 188 -11.41 -27.78 -3.85
CA GLY A 188 -11.49 -27.67 -5.31
C GLY A 188 -11.98 -26.32 -5.86
N ALA A 189 -12.32 -25.37 -5.00
CA ALA A 189 -12.60 -23.99 -5.39
C ALA A 189 -11.31 -23.18 -5.59
N SER A 190 -11.37 -22.08 -6.37
CA SER A 190 -10.25 -21.16 -6.61
C SER A 190 -9.54 -20.72 -5.31
N GLY A 191 -10.29 -20.60 -4.21
CA GLY A 191 -9.74 -20.20 -2.91
C GLY A 191 -9.55 -18.69 -2.77
N ILE A 192 -9.69 -17.91 -3.85
CA ILE A 192 -9.54 -16.45 -3.82
C ILE A 192 -10.53 -15.75 -2.88
N ASN A 193 -11.75 -16.31 -2.72
CA ASN A 193 -12.76 -15.82 -1.77
C ASN A 193 -12.74 -16.58 -0.42
N SER A 194 -11.61 -17.20 -0.08
CA SER A 194 -11.41 -17.79 1.24
C SER A 194 -11.26 -16.72 2.32
N THR A 195 -11.80 -16.96 3.51
CA THR A 195 -11.56 -16.15 4.72
C THR A 195 -10.06 -15.95 4.99
N GLN A 196 -9.22 -16.91 4.60
CA GLN A 196 -7.77 -16.83 4.75
C GLN A 196 -7.12 -15.75 3.85
N ASN A 197 -7.81 -15.31 2.79
CA ASN A 197 -7.41 -14.21 1.89
C ASN A 197 -8.05 -12.86 2.30
N GLY A 198 -8.54 -12.70 3.52
CA GLY A 198 -9.13 -11.43 3.91
C GLY A 198 -8.88 -11.02 5.34
N LEU A 199 -9.13 -9.74 5.59
CA LEU A 199 -9.06 -9.10 6.90
C LEU A 199 -10.23 -8.13 7.06
N LEU A 200 -10.78 -8.02 8.26
CA LEU A 200 -11.77 -7.00 8.59
C LEU A 200 -11.08 -5.70 9.01
N MET A 201 -11.38 -4.59 8.33
CA MET A 201 -10.82 -3.28 8.68
C MET A 201 -11.84 -2.16 8.54
N SER A 202 -11.52 -0.97 9.05
CA SER A 202 -12.38 0.19 8.78
C SER A 202 -12.30 0.55 7.29
N SER A 203 -13.40 1.04 6.72
CA SER A 203 -13.51 1.45 5.31
C SER A 203 -12.34 2.32 4.84
N HIS A 204 -11.98 3.36 5.61
CA HIS A 204 -10.83 4.21 5.29
C HIS A 204 -9.49 3.44 5.25
N LEU A 205 -9.27 2.51 6.19
CA LEU A 205 -8.06 1.68 6.18
C LEU A 205 -8.06 0.68 5.03
N HIS A 206 -9.22 0.18 4.60
CA HIS A 206 -9.35 -0.67 3.42
C HIS A 206 -8.85 0.07 2.17
N THR A 207 -9.31 1.31 1.97
CA THR A 207 -8.83 2.16 0.87
C THR A 207 -7.30 2.33 0.90
N CYS A 208 -6.73 2.58 2.09
CA CYS A 208 -5.28 2.75 2.23
C CYS A 208 -4.49 1.45 2.04
N PHE A 209 -5.07 0.31 2.43
CA PHE A 209 -4.50 -1.02 2.26
C PHE A 209 -4.42 -1.39 0.78
N ASP A 210 -5.49 -1.14 0.02
CA ASP A 210 -5.55 -1.40 -1.41
C ASP A 210 -4.55 -0.57 -2.21
N GLN A 211 -4.24 0.64 -1.74
CA GLN A 211 -3.22 1.54 -2.30
C GLN A 211 -1.79 1.20 -1.82
N TYR A 212 -1.61 0.11 -1.08
CA TYR A 212 -0.35 -0.31 -0.50
C TYR A 212 0.30 0.75 0.43
N LEU A 213 -0.47 1.65 1.04
CA LEU A 213 0.09 2.72 1.90
C LEU A 213 0.57 2.18 3.26
N PHE A 214 0.11 0.99 3.63
CA PHE A 214 0.64 0.21 4.73
C PHE A 214 0.51 -1.29 4.41
N SER A 215 1.26 -2.12 5.14
CA SER A 215 1.12 -3.57 5.05
C SER A 215 1.52 -4.24 6.36
N VAL A 216 1.21 -5.52 6.49
CA VAL A 216 1.62 -6.37 7.61
C VAL A 216 2.78 -7.25 7.18
N ASN A 217 3.87 -7.27 7.94
CA ASN A 217 4.98 -8.20 7.73
C ASN A 217 4.86 -9.40 8.69
N PRO A 218 4.43 -10.60 8.24
CA PRO A 218 4.31 -11.76 9.11
C PRO A 218 5.67 -12.29 9.59
N ASP A 219 6.77 -11.96 8.89
CA ASP A 219 8.13 -12.38 9.27
C ASP A 219 8.80 -11.41 10.26
N ASN A 220 8.09 -10.34 10.66
CA ASN A 220 8.51 -9.40 11.68
C ASN A 220 7.40 -9.27 12.73
N ASP A 221 7.03 -10.39 13.35
CA ASP A 221 6.00 -10.49 14.40
C ASP A 221 4.63 -9.89 14.01
N TYR A 222 4.27 -9.98 12.73
CA TYR A 222 3.04 -9.40 12.18
C TYR A 222 2.94 -7.88 12.40
N LYS A 223 4.08 -7.19 12.42
CA LYS A 223 4.14 -5.74 12.56
C LYS A 223 3.55 -5.06 11.33
N ILE A 224 2.74 -4.04 11.58
CA ILE A 224 2.18 -3.13 10.58
C ILE A 224 3.25 -2.08 10.27
N THR A 225 3.60 -1.95 9.00
CA THR A 225 4.55 -0.96 8.47
C THR A 225 3.79 0.00 7.59
N THR A 226 3.84 1.29 7.91
CA THR A 226 3.34 2.37 7.05
C THR A 226 4.43 2.80 6.06
N PHE A 227 4.04 3.20 4.85
CA PHE A 227 4.94 3.71 3.82
C PHE A 227 4.73 5.21 3.56
N VAL A 228 3.85 5.82 4.35
CA VAL A 228 3.48 7.24 4.38
C VAL A 228 3.51 7.70 5.85
N PRO A 229 3.39 9.00 6.15
CA PRO A 229 3.36 9.48 7.53
C PRO A 229 2.22 8.79 8.29
N ASP A 230 2.48 8.37 9.53
CA ASP A 230 1.52 7.61 10.34
C ASP A 230 0.36 8.48 10.87
N THR A 231 -0.51 8.88 9.94
CA THR A 231 -1.70 9.68 10.21
C THR A 231 -2.79 8.89 10.92
N TRP A 232 -2.69 7.55 10.94
CA TRP A 232 -3.70 6.65 11.50
C TRP A 232 -3.30 6.03 12.84
N GLY A 233 -2.07 6.25 13.30
CA GLY A 233 -1.55 5.67 14.53
C GLY A 233 -1.48 4.14 14.46
N ILE A 234 -1.14 3.59 13.30
CA ILE A 234 -1.06 2.14 13.06
C ILE A 234 0.37 1.65 12.87
N ASP A 235 1.33 2.54 12.64
CA ASP A 235 2.73 2.16 12.41
C ASP A 235 3.30 1.46 13.66
N GLY A 236 3.90 0.29 13.44
CA GLY A 236 4.48 -0.52 14.49
C GLY A 236 3.50 -1.26 15.38
N ARG A 237 2.19 -1.13 15.16
CA ARG A 237 1.21 -2.02 15.79
C ARG A 237 1.35 -3.43 15.23
N VAL A 238 0.78 -4.40 15.93
CA VAL A 238 0.79 -5.80 15.52
C VAL A 238 -0.61 -6.16 15.04
N LEU A 239 -0.71 -6.88 13.91
CA LEU A 239 -1.98 -7.43 13.41
C LEU A 239 -2.68 -8.21 14.53
N ASP A 240 -3.96 -7.89 14.75
CA ASP A 240 -4.73 -8.45 15.86
C ASP A 240 -4.70 -9.99 15.81
N PRO A 241 -4.38 -10.67 16.92
CA PRO A 241 -4.26 -12.12 16.96
C PRO A 241 -5.55 -12.86 16.58
N VAL A 242 -6.72 -12.22 16.66
CA VAL A 242 -8.02 -12.85 16.36
C VAL A 242 -8.09 -13.45 14.95
N CYS A 243 -7.44 -12.82 13.96
CA CYS A 243 -7.47 -13.31 12.58
C CYS A 243 -6.38 -14.34 12.27
N ARG A 244 -5.49 -14.64 13.24
CA ARG A 244 -4.30 -15.47 13.06
C ARG A 244 -4.15 -16.55 14.14
N ASP A 245 -5.27 -17.05 14.66
CA ASP A 245 -5.27 -18.24 15.52
C ASP A 245 -4.81 -19.46 14.73
N PRO A 246 -3.65 -20.07 15.05
CA PRO A 246 -3.11 -21.21 14.31
C PRO A 246 -3.99 -22.47 14.38
N ASN A 247 -4.94 -22.53 15.33
CA ASN A 247 -5.89 -23.64 15.44
C ASN A 247 -7.16 -23.41 14.61
N SER A 248 -7.35 -22.21 14.06
CA SER A 248 -8.49 -21.89 13.24
C SER A 248 -8.24 -22.30 11.78
N PRO A 249 -9.17 -23.04 11.14
CA PRO A 249 -9.08 -23.32 9.72
C PRO A 249 -9.18 -22.04 8.87
N ASP A 250 -9.72 -20.96 9.43
CA ASP A 250 -9.87 -19.65 8.77
C ASP A 250 -8.74 -18.66 9.11
N CYS A 251 -7.66 -19.13 9.74
CA CYS A 251 -6.46 -18.34 10.00
C CYS A 251 -5.97 -17.64 8.73
N VAL A 252 -5.68 -16.33 8.82
CA VAL A 252 -5.15 -15.55 7.71
C VAL A 252 -3.88 -16.20 7.16
N SER A 253 -3.75 -16.24 5.83
CA SER A 253 -2.59 -16.86 5.20
C SER A 253 -1.36 -15.95 5.30
N ASP A 254 -0.32 -16.42 6.00
CA ASP A 254 0.98 -15.73 6.07
C ASP A 254 1.57 -15.51 4.67
N ASN A 255 1.37 -16.44 3.74
CA ASN A 255 1.90 -16.29 2.38
C ASN A 255 1.24 -15.14 1.64
N LEU A 256 -0.05 -14.90 1.87
CA LEU A 256 -0.75 -13.76 1.30
C LEU A 256 -0.32 -12.45 1.97
N LEU A 257 -0.10 -12.44 3.28
CA LEU A 257 0.47 -11.30 3.98
C LEU A 257 1.89 -10.96 3.47
N ARG A 258 2.76 -11.97 3.28
CA ARG A 258 4.10 -11.80 2.66
C ARG A 258 3.99 -11.24 1.25
N TRP A 259 3.07 -11.77 0.45
CA TRP A 259 2.84 -11.28 -0.90
C TRP A 259 2.45 -9.80 -0.89
N HIS A 260 1.47 -9.42 -0.07
CA HIS A 260 1.01 -8.03 0.04
C HIS A 260 2.11 -7.10 0.56
N PHE A 261 2.89 -7.55 1.56
CA PHE A 261 4.05 -6.80 2.06
C PHE A 261 5.09 -6.57 0.97
N ARG A 262 5.41 -7.62 0.18
CA ARG A 262 6.33 -7.52 -0.95
C ARG A 262 5.84 -6.52 -1.99
N GLN A 263 4.56 -6.58 -2.37
CA GLN A 263 3.96 -5.61 -3.30
C GLN A 263 4.00 -4.18 -2.75
N SER A 264 3.78 -4.01 -1.44
CA SER A 264 3.85 -2.70 -0.81
C SER A 264 5.27 -2.14 -0.78
N VAL A 265 6.28 -2.98 -0.56
CA VAL A 265 7.68 -2.60 -0.66
C VAL A 265 8.04 -2.23 -2.10
N LEU A 266 7.65 -3.03 -3.10
CA LEU A 266 7.92 -2.73 -4.50
C LEU A 266 7.28 -1.39 -4.90
N ALA A 267 6.01 -1.18 -4.54
CA ALA A 267 5.27 0.05 -4.85
C ALA A 267 5.91 1.27 -4.19
N ASN A 268 6.21 1.20 -2.89
CA ASN A 268 6.56 2.40 -2.13
C ASN A 268 8.05 2.64 -1.99
N MET A 269 8.89 1.63 -2.11
CA MET A 269 10.31 1.75 -1.79
C MET A 269 11.23 1.63 -2.98
N ARG A 270 10.86 0.96 -4.07
CA ARG A 270 11.75 0.75 -5.22
C ARG A 270 11.94 2.02 -6.04
N GLY A 271 13.19 2.44 -6.26
CA GLY A 271 13.50 3.60 -7.10
C GLY A 271 12.75 4.86 -6.65
N ALA A 272 12.05 5.52 -7.57
CA ALA A 272 11.16 6.66 -7.26
C ALA A 272 9.83 6.24 -6.61
N GLY A 273 9.45 4.96 -6.68
CA GLY A 273 8.13 4.45 -6.31
C GLY A 273 7.18 4.34 -7.50
N GLU A 274 6.16 3.51 -7.34
CA GLU A 274 5.06 3.38 -8.30
C GLU A 274 4.01 4.48 -8.08
N PRO A 275 3.20 4.83 -9.08
CA PRO A 275 2.14 5.82 -8.94
C PRO A 275 1.14 5.50 -7.83
N ILE A 276 0.52 6.54 -7.26
CA ILE A 276 -0.72 6.43 -6.49
C ILE A 276 -1.87 6.75 -7.42
N PHE A 277 -2.89 5.90 -7.42
CA PHE A 277 -4.08 6.12 -8.23
C PHE A 277 -5.00 7.13 -7.54
N GLU A 278 -5.14 8.32 -8.14
CA GLU A 278 -6.08 9.33 -7.67
C GLU A 278 -7.51 8.86 -7.93
N THR A 279 -8.38 9.01 -6.94
CA THR A 279 -9.74 8.48 -6.97
C THR A 279 -10.79 9.53 -6.60
N ASP A 280 -10.37 10.68 -6.07
CA ASP A 280 -11.24 11.82 -5.78
C ASP A 280 -11.24 12.82 -6.94
N PHE A 281 -11.87 12.42 -8.05
CA PHE A 281 -12.01 13.29 -9.22
C PHE A 281 -13.07 14.37 -8.97
N PRO A 282 -12.77 15.66 -9.23
CA PRO A 282 -13.75 16.72 -9.13
C PRO A 282 -15.02 16.43 -9.95
N PRO A 283 -16.22 16.83 -9.49
CA PRO A 283 -17.44 16.68 -10.28
C PRO A 283 -17.29 17.32 -11.67
N GLY A 284 -17.58 16.56 -12.73
CA GLY A 284 -17.46 17.02 -14.12
C GLY A 284 -16.08 16.77 -14.76
N THR A 285 -15.14 16.16 -14.04
CA THR A 285 -13.89 15.66 -14.63
C THR A 285 -14.20 14.60 -15.68
N ASP A 286 -13.58 14.71 -16.85
CA ASP A 286 -13.57 13.63 -17.84
C ASP A 286 -12.70 12.48 -17.32
N MET A 287 -13.31 11.61 -16.52
CA MET A 287 -12.63 10.45 -15.93
C MET A 287 -11.96 9.58 -17.01
N MET A 288 -12.53 9.49 -18.21
CA MET A 288 -11.95 8.70 -19.29
C MET A 288 -10.72 9.39 -19.89
N GLY A 289 -10.79 10.71 -20.10
CA GLY A 289 -9.63 11.52 -20.49
C GLY A 289 -8.50 11.43 -19.46
N THR A 290 -8.82 11.56 -18.16
CA THR A 290 -7.82 11.46 -17.09
C THR A 290 -7.19 10.07 -17.02
N LEU A 291 -7.99 9.00 -17.15
CA LEU A 291 -7.46 7.64 -17.21
C LEU A 291 -6.60 7.38 -18.45
N VAL A 292 -6.76 8.09 -19.56
CA VAL A 292 -5.87 7.92 -20.73
C VAL A 292 -4.49 8.51 -20.48
N ASP A 293 -4.43 9.62 -19.75
CA ASP A 293 -3.20 10.38 -19.51
C ASP A 293 -2.44 9.91 -18.25
N GLU A 294 -3.06 9.11 -17.38
CA GLU A 294 -2.42 8.55 -16.18
C GLU A 294 -1.40 7.44 -16.50
N PRO A 295 -0.28 7.36 -15.76
CA PRO A 295 0.56 6.17 -15.71
C PRO A 295 -0.27 4.93 -15.36
N TYR A 296 -0.17 3.86 -16.15
CA TYR A 296 -1.00 2.65 -16.05
C TYR A 296 -2.50 2.85 -16.34
N GLY A 297 -2.88 3.97 -16.95
CA GLY A 297 -4.25 4.34 -17.25
C GLY A 297 -5.09 3.27 -17.97
N LYS A 298 -4.52 2.63 -19.00
CA LYS A 298 -5.13 1.50 -19.70
C LYS A 298 -5.37 0.31 -18.78
N GLU A 299 -4.37 -0.09 -18.00
CA GLU A 299 -4.47 -1.23 -17.08
C GLU A 299 -5.45 -0.95 -15.96
N ARG A 300 -5.48 0.29 -15.45
CA ARG A 300 -6.45 0.76 -14.48
C ARG A 300 -7.87 0.70 -15.03
N PHE A 301 -8.08 1.15 -16.27
CA PHE A 301 -9.37 1.04 -16.95
C PHE A 301 -9.80 -0.42 -17.12
N GLU A 302 -8.91 -1.30 -17.57
CA GLU A 302 -9.19 -2.74 -17.70
C GLU A 302 -9.57 -3.36 -16.35
N MET A 303 -8.85 -3.03 -15.27
CA MET A 303 -9.17 -3.49 -13.92
C MET A 303 -10.53 -2.97 -13.42
N GLU A 304 -10.84 -1.69 -13.64
CA GLU A 304 -12.15 -1.10 -13.29
C GLU A 304 -13.28 -1.77 -14.05
N ILE A 305 -13.11 -2.01 -15.36
CA ILE A 305 -14.09 -2.73 -16.18
C ILE A 305 -14.24 -4.16 -15.71
N GLU A 306 -13.15 -4.89 -15.45
CA GLU A 306 -13.23 -6.26 -14.93
C GLU A 306 -13.94 -6.33 -13.58
N SER A 307 -13.61 -5.42 -12.65
CA SER A 307 -14.26 -5.33 -11.35
C SER A 307 -15.77 -5.10 -11.51
N ARG A 308 -16.17 -4.15 -12.36
CA ARG A 308 -17.57 -3.79 -12.65
C ARG A 308 -18.34 -4.78 -13.52
N LEU A 309 -17.67 -5.54 -14.40
CA LEU A 309 -18.31 -6.58 -15.20
C LEU A 309 -18.56 -7.85 -14.39
N ARG A 310 -17.58 -8.31 -13.58
CA ARG A 310 -17.79 -9.46 -12.66
C ARG A 310 -18.96 -9.19 -11.72
N SER A 311 -19.00 -7.96 -11.25
CA SER A 311 -20.08 -7.29 -10.53
C SER A 311 -21.47 -7.46 -11.14
N ALA A 312 -21.58 -7.46 -12.47
CA ALA A 312 -22.84 -7.45 -13.21
C ALA A 312 -23.23 -8.80 -13.83
N ILE A 313 -22.26 -9.71 -14.02
CA ILE A 313 -22.46 -11.00 -14.73
C ILE A 313 -22.93 -12.13 -13.80
N ARG A 314 -22.87 -11.94 -12.46
CA ARG A 314 -23.29 -12.95 -11.48
C ARG A 314 -24.64 -12.67 -10.79
N ASP A 315 -25.43 -11.76 -11.37
CA ASP A 315 -26.88 -11.57 -11.12
C ASP A 315 -27.72 -12.55 -11.98
#